data_AF-A0A9D6RJE0-F1
#
_entry.id   AF-A0A9D6RJE0-F1
#
_cell.length_a   1.000
_cell.length_b   1.000
_cell.length_c   1.000
_cell.angle_alpha   90.00
_cell.angle_beta   90.00
_cell.angle_gamma   90.00
#
_symmetry.space_group_name_H-M   'P 1'
#
loop_
_entity.id
_entity.type
_entity.pdbx_description
1 polymer ?
#
loop_
_entity_poly.entity_id
_entity_poly.type
_entity_poly.pdbx_seq_one_letter_code
_entity_poly.pdbx_strand_id
1 'polypeptide(L)'
;MDDKKNPPAAPELNKSKGFPIWTALIALLVVALVGIASLVAILYYTRSDKARLERQMAEMQVKQEQAKINEKKAADDTKLALARNKQDEVIAQARSATNVLSQLLADVRALNSAAETLKSNDAGKLVAVYPDLVAQARRFYQTELPAVSADTDVVTKLESIRRIELQVAEAVGTTFEPGADLRVTAQNTALWAEPERQKVSQVRSILGSLIRESKVKVTGGPVTAASPTLEEAIRRLTESESATRQKLIVQKSSEAKTEGDVTLAQAEAKRVLDQAKAEAQRVIDEANEIKAQAERDAKLRQAQAKLEDVKTEVAVRDTLDEATRAKLRQRAADPSVQAMLAPLITPGYWTPAARSGGYREIEKKPMPFSEIKAAGALNRDSNGLKALVNIACNQKNDRPKWSDIVVRGLNFNSFLVDPQRMALAVERQKVLIEVAPVLVEMKLLEP
;
A
#
# COMPACT_ATOMS: atom_id res chain seq x y z
N MET A 1 -110.57 -2.01 66.95
CA MET A 1 -111.24 -2.55 65.75
C MET A 1 -110.17 -2.85 64.74
N ASP A 2 -109.27 -3.78 65.08
CA ASP A 2 -109.46 -5.24 65.01
C ASP A 2 -109.52 -5.64 63.51
N ASP A 3 -108.74 -6.59 62.99
CA ASP A 3 -108.44 -7.86 63.61
C ASP A 3 -107.27 -8.61 62.92
N LYS A 4 -106.75 -9.57 63.67
CA LYS A 4 -105.59 -10.47 63.45
C LYS A 4 -105.79 -11.46 62.29
N LYS A 5 -104.69 -11.94 61.68
CA LYS A 5 -104.16 -13.34 61.78
C LYS A 5 -103.03 -13.65 60.77
N ASN A 6 -102.28 -14.69 61.11
CA ASN A 6 -100.92 -15.11 60.73
C ASN A 6 -100.93 -16.31 59.70
N PRO A 7 -99.78 -16.92 59.29
CA PRO A 7 -99.36 -17.43 57.94
C PRO A 7 -99.57 -18.97 57.73
N PRO A 8 -98.86 -19.79 56.88
CA PRO A 8 -97.84 -19.62 55.78
C PRO A 8 -98.07 -20.51 54.50
N ALA A 9 -97.14 -20.51 53.50
CA ALA A 9 -96.54 -21.68 52.79
C ALA A 9 -95.84 -21.35 51.44
N ALA A 10 -94.73 -22.05 51.15
CA ALA A 10 -93.93 -22.00 49.90
C ALA A 10 -94.53 -22.83 48.74
N PRO A 11 -94.04 -22.68 47.49
CA PRO A 11 -94.07 -23.82 46.57
C PRO A 11 -92.75 -24.11 45.80
N GLU A 12 -92.75 -25.33 45.26
CA GLU A 12 -91.66 -26.24 44.88
C GLU A 12 -91.00 -26.04 43.51
N LEU A 13 -89.87 -26.75 43.35
CA LEU A 13 -89.06 -26.95 42.15
C LEU A 13 -89.83 -27.58 40.97
N ASN A 14 -89.60 -27.04 39.78
CA ASN A 14 -90.15 -27.53 38.52
C ASN A 14 -89.19 -28.51 37.82
N LYS A 15 -89.69 -29.70 37.44
CA LYS A 15 -88.96 -30.83 36.82
C LYS A 15 -88.80 -30.66 35.29
N SER A 16 -87.61 -30.98 34.81
CA SER A 16 -87.19 -30.99 33.40
C SER A 16 -87.89 -32.06 32.55
N LYS A 17 -88.39 -31.67 31.37
CA LYS A 17 -88.87 -32.59 30.32
C LYS A 17 -87.69 -33.22 29.57
N GLY A 18 -87.67 -34.54 29.48
CA GLY A 18 -86.65 -35.31 28.75
C GLY A 18 -86.87 -35.27 27.23
N PHE A 19 -85.78 -35.09 26.48
CA PHE A 19 -85.75 -35.10 25.01
C PHE A 19 -85.80 -36.53 24.45
N PRO A 20 -86.46 -36.77 23.30
CA PRO A 20 -86.59 -38.11 22.70
C PRO A 20 -85.25 -38.63 22.17
N ILE A 21 -84.92 -39.89 22.52
CA ILE A 21 -83.62 -40.55 22.28
C ILE A 21 -83.14 -40.48 20.81
N TRP A 22 -84.06 -40.50 19.84
CA TRP A 22 -83.74 -40.38 18.41
C TRP A 22 -83.17 -38.99 18.03
N THR A 23 -83.65 -37.92 18.68
CA THR A 23 -83.11 -36.57 18.48
C THR A 23 -81.74 -36.41 19.12
N ALA A 24 -81.49 -37.08 20.25
CA ALA A 24 -80.17 -37.12 20.87
C ALA A 24 -79.16 -37.87 19.99
N LEU A 25 -79.55 -38.98 19.36
CA LEU A 25 -78.69 -39.76 18.46
C LEU A 25 -78.31 -38.98 17.18
N ILE A 26 -79.29 -38.32 16.53
CA ILE A 26 -79.00 -37.46 15.37
C ILE A 26 -78.11 -36.28 15.78
N ALA A 27 -78.40 -35.63 16.90
CA ALA A 27 -77.59 -34.52 17.40
C ALA A 27 -76.15 -34.98 17.68
N LEU A 28 -75.95 -36.17 18.25
CA LEU A 28 -74.63 -36.73 18.53
C LEU A 28 -73.87 -37.06 17.23
N LEU A 29 -74.57 -37.56 16.21
CA LEU A 29 -73.98 -37.87 14.90
C LEU A 29 -73.59 -36.59 14.14
N VAL A 30 -74.41 -35.53 14.21
CA VAL A 30 -74.08 -34.21 13.67
C VAL A 30 -72.88 -33.60 14.40
N VAL A 31 -72.83 -33.68 15.74
CA VAL A 31 -71.68 -33.22 16.52
C VAL A 31 -70.42 -34.02 16.20
N ALA A 32 -70.51 -35.33 16.00
CA ALA A 32 -69.39 -36.17 15.60
C ALA A 32 -68.88 -35.81 14.20
N LEU A 33 -69.76 -35.56 13.23
CA LEU A 33 -69.40 -35.11 11.89
C LEU A 33 -68.73 -33.73 11.90
N VAL A 34 -69.24 -32.79 12.70
CA VAL A 34 -68.62 -31.47 12.90
C VAL A 34 -67.24 -31.62 13.56
N GLY A 35 -67.11 -32.51 14.55
CA GLY A 35 -65.85 -32.86 15.19
C GLY A 35 -64.82 -33.40 14.19
N ILE A 36 -65.21 -34.37 13.35
CA ILE A 36 -64.33 -34.94 12.32
C ILE A 36 -63.97 -33.90 11.26
N ALA A 37 -64.94 -33.11 10.78
CA ALA A 37 -64.68 -32.04 9.81
C ALA A 37 -63.72 -30.98 10.36
N SER A 38 -63.86 -30.62 11.65
CA SER A 38 -62.95 -29.69 12.33
C SER A 38 -61.54 -30.27 12.47
N LEU A 39 -61.39 -31.56 12.79
CA LEU A 39 -60.10 -32.26 12.85
C LEU A 39 -59.43 -32.35 11.47
N VAL A 40 -60.20 -32.66 10.42
CA VAL A 40 -59.69 -32.70 9.03
C VAL A 40 -59.26 -31.30 8.57
N ALA A 41 -60.03 -30.26 8.91
CA ALA A 41 -59.66 -28.88 8.62
C ALA A 41 -58.36 -28.49 9.36
N ILE A 42 -58.24 -28.80 10.66
CA ILE A 42 -57.02 -28.52 11.44
C ILE A 42 -55.80 -29.26 10.86
N LEU A 43 -55.94 -30.53 10.47
CA LEU A 43 -54.86 -31.30 9.84
C LEU A 43 -54.49 -30.75 8.46
N TYR A 44 -55.46 -30.26 7.69
CA TYR A 44 -55.22 -29.64 6.38
C TYR A 44 -54.47 -28.31 6.52
N TYR A 45 -54.93 -27.43 7.41
CA TYR A 45 -54.29 -26.13 7.68
C TYR A 45 -52.87 -26.29 8.26
N THR A 46 -52.66 -27.23 9.17
CA THR A 46 -51.32 -27.50 9.73
C THR A 46 -50.35 -28.10 8.71
N ARG A 47 -50.81 -28.96 7.79
CA ARG A 47 -49.99 -29.45 6.67
C ARG A 47 -49.68 -28.36 5.65
N SER A 48 -50.66 -27.50 5.31
CA SER A 48 -50.43 -26.39 4.37
C SER A 48 -49.49 -25.34 4.93
N ASP A 49 -49.61 -25.02 6.23
CA ASP A 49 -48.73 -24.09 6.90
C ASP A 49 -47.31 -24.65 7.02
N LYS A 50 -47.17 -25.94 7.37
CA LYS A 50 -45.85 -26.61 7.37
C LYS A 50 -45.20 -26.57 5.99
N ALA A 51 -45.95 -26.89 4.92
CA ALA A 51 -45.44 -26.83 3.55
C ALA A 51 -45.06 -25.40 3.12
N ARG A 52 -45.81 -24.39 3.57
CA ARG A 52 -45.50 -22.97 3.32
C ARG A 52 -44.23 -22.53 4.07
N LEU A 53 -44.07 -22.96 5.32
CA LEU A 53 -42.90 -22.66 6.16
C LEU A 53 -41.64 -23.34 5.62
N GLU A 54 -41.74 -24.60 5.16
CA GLU A 54 -40.65 -25.32 4.50
C GLU A 54 -40.24 -24.64 3.19
N ARG A 55 -41.19 -24.17 2.37
CA ARG A 55 -40.88 -23.38 1.16
C ARG A 55 -40.20 -22.06 1.49
N GLN A 56 -40.66 -21.32 2.50
CA GLN A 56 -40.04 -20.08 2.95
C GLN A 56 -38.62 -20.31 3.48
N MET A 57 -38.39 -21.39 4.24
CA MET A 57 -37.07 -21.79 4.73
C MET A 57 -36.13 -22.13 3.57
N ALA A 58 -36.60 -22.90 2.57
CA ALA A 58 -35.81 -23.23 1.38
C ALA A 58 -35.48 -21.99 0.54
N GLU A 59 -36.44 -21.08 0.33
CA GLU A 59 -36.21 -19.81 -0.36
C GLU A 59 -35.21 -18.91 0.39
N MET A 60 -35.28 -18.86 1.72
CA MET A 60 -34.30 -18.13 2.53
C MET A 60 -32.91 -18.77 2.47
N GLN A 61 -32.81 -20.10 2.48
CA GLN A 61 -31.54 -20.80 2.32
C GLN A 61 -30.90 -20.52 0.96
N VAL A 62 -31.68 -20.64 -0.13
CA VAL A 62 -31.21 -20.30 -1.48
C VAL A 62 -30.76 -18.84 -1.57
N LYS A 63 -31.52 -17.90 -0.97
CA LYS A 63 -31.11 -16.49 -0.90
C LYS A 63 -29.83 -16.29 -0.11
N GLN A 64 -29.65 -16.99 1.01
CA GLN A 64 -28.42 -16.93 1.82
C GLN A 64 -27.22 -17.51 1.08
N GLU A 65 -27.38 -18.63 0.38
CA GLU A 65 -26.33 -19.22 -0.44
C GLU A 65 -25.97 -18.31 -1.61
N GLN A 66 -26.97 -17.75 -2.30
CA GLN A 66 -26.75 -16.79 -3.37
C GLN A 66 -26.04 -15.52 -2.87
N ALA A 67 -26.40 -15.02 -1.69
CA ALA A 67 -25.72 -13.89 -1.07
C ALA A 67 -24.24 -14.21 -0.77
N LYS A 68 -23.94 -15.40 -0.24
CA LYS A 68 -22.56 -15.85 0.01
C LYS A 68 -21.75 -16.00 -1.29
N ILE A 69 -22.37 -16.52 -2.35
CA ILE A 69 -21.73 -16.63 -3.68
C ILE A 69 -21.43 -15.23 -4.23
N ASN A 70 -22.41 -14.32 -4.14
CA ASN A 70 -22.24 -12.94 -4.60
C ASN A 70 -21.17 -12.19 -3.80
N GLU A 71 -21.11 -12.39 -2.48
CA GLU A 71 -20.07 -11.82 -1.61
C GLU A 71 -18.68 -12.35 -1.95
N LYS A 72 -18.54 -13.67 -2.14
CA LYS A 72 -17.28 -14.28 -2.58
C LYS A 72 -16.85 -13.75 -3.95
N LYS A 73 -17.79 -13.70 -4.90
CA LYS A 73 -17.53 -13.18 -6.24
C LYS A 73 -17.08 -11.71 -6.18
N ALA A 74 -17.75 -10.87 -5.40
CA ALA A 74 -17.35 -9.48 -5.21
C ALA A 74 -15.94 -9.37 -4.57
N ALA A 75 -15.63 -10.21 -3.58
CA ALA A 75 -14.31 -10.25 -2.97
C ALA A 75 -13.22 -10.68 -3.98
N ASP A 76 -13.48 -11.70 -4.80
CA ASP A 76 -12.54 -12.16 -5.82
C ASP A 76 -12.37 -11.11 -6.94
N ASP A 77 -13.45 -10.45 -7.36
CA ASP A 77 -13.42 -9.35 -8.32
C ASP A 77 -12.60 -8.17 -7.78
N THR A 78 -12.71 -7.83 -6.49
CA THR A 78 -11.88 -6.77 -5.89
C THR A 78 -10.40 -7.15 -5.81
N LYS A 79 -10.07 -8.40 -5.49
CA LYS A 79 -8.68 -8.89 -5.51
C LYS A 79 -8.11 -8.88 -6.91
N LEU A 80 -8.89 -9.32 -7.90
CA LEU A 80 -8.48 -9.29 -9.30
C LEU A 80 -8.25 -7.86 -9.79
N ALA A 81 -9.13 -6.91 -9.43
CA ALA A 81 -8.96 -5.51 -9.77
C ALA A 81 -7.69 -4.90 -9.14
N LEU A 82 -7.42 -5.21 -7.86
CA LEU A 82 -6.20 -4.76 -7.18
C LEU A 82 -4.94 -5.36 -7.82
N ALA A 83 -4.94 -6.66 -8.09
CA ALA A 83 -3.85 -7.36 -8.77
C ALA A 83 -3.58 -6.76 -10.14
N ARG A 84 -4.61 -6.51 -10.94
CA ARG A 84 -4.49 -5.84 -12.25
C ARG A 84 -3.86 -4.46 -12.14
N ASN A 85 -4.32 -3.62 -11.21
CA ASN A 85 -3.75 -2.29 -11.03
C ASN A 85 -2.25 -2.34 -10.70
N LYS A 86 -1.83 -3.29 -9.84
CA LYS A 86 -0.41 -3.48 -9.50
C LYS A 86 0.40 -4.05 -10.67
N GLN A 87 -0.16 -4.99 -11.42
CA GLN A 87 0.45 -5.54 -12.63
C GLN A 87 0.68 -4.45 -13.68
N ASP A 88 -0.34 -3.63 -13.94
CA ASP A 88 -0.28 -2.53 -14.89
C ASP A 88 0.78 -1.49 -14.48
N GLU A 89 0.87 -1.15 -13.20
CA GLU A 89 1.89 -0.24 -12.68
C GLU A 89 3.31 -0.78 -12.90
N VAL A 90 3.56 -2.05 -12.57
CA VAL A 90 4.88 -2.67 -12.78
C VAL A 90 5.22 -2.77 -14.27
N ILE A 91 4.26 -3.16 -15.12
CA ILE A 91 4.47 -3.22 -16.58
C ILE A 91 4.78 -1.83 -17.13
N ALA A 92 4.06 -0.78 -16.71
CA ALA A 92 4.31 0.58 -17.16
C ALA A 92 5.74 1.03 -16.80
N GLN A 93 6.20 0.75 -15.57
CA GLN A 93 7.56 1.07 -15.15
C GLN A 93 8.62 0.24 -15.89
N ALA A 94 8.38 -1.06 -16.07
CA ALA A 94 9.27 -1.93 -16.83
C ALA A 94 9.42 -1.46 -18.28
N ARG A 95 8.32 -1.08 -18.94
CA ARG A 95 8.35 -0.53 -20.30
C ARG A 95 9.09 0.80 -20.39
N SER A 96 8.88 1.69 -19.42
CA SER A 96 9.63 2.94 -19.31
C SER A 96 11.14 2.68 -19.22
N ALA A 97 11.56 1.79 -18.32
CA ALA A 97 12.96 1.39 -18.16
C ALA A 97 13.53 0.73 -19.43
N THR A 98 12.78 -0.18 -20.06
CA THR A 98 13.14 -0.83 -21.33
C THR A 98 13.39 0.19 -22.43
N ASN A 99 12.55 1.21 -22.56
CA ASN A 99 12.70 2.26 -23.58
C ASN A 99 13.98 3.07 -23.37
N VAL A 100 14.22 3.53 -22.14
CA VAL A 100 15.42 4.34 -21.82
C VAL A 100 16.70 3.51 -22.01
N LEU A 101 16.72 2.25 -21.56
CA LEU A 101 17.86 1.35 -21.74
C LEU A 101 18.11 1.00 -23.20
N SER A 102 17.06 0.78 -24.00
CA SER A 102 17.20 0.47 -25.43
C SER A 102 17.80 1.66 -26.18
N GLN A 103 17.39 2.88 -25.84
CA GLN A 103 17.98 4.09 -26.39
C GLN A 103 19.43 4.26 -25.96
N LEU A 104 19.73 4.07 -24.67
CA LEU A 104 21.10 4.12 -24.14
C LEU A 104 22.00 3.12 -24.85
N LEU A 105 21.53 1.88 -25.05
CA LEU A 105 22.28 0.83 -25.75
C LEU A 105 22.60 1.23 -27.18
N ALA A 106 21.62 1.77 -27.91
CA ALA A 106 21.84 2.29 -29.26
C ALA A 106 22.87 3.42 -29.28
N ASP A 107 22.80 4.35 -28.32
CA ASP A 107 23.72 5.49 -28.21
C ASP A 107 25.16 5.04 -27.86
N VAL A 108 25.32 4.07 -26.94
CA VAL A 108 26.63 3.48 -26.59
C VAL A 108 27.24 2.77 -27.80
N ARG A 109 26.46 1.95 -28.52
CA ARG A 109 26.94 1.24 -29.72
C ARG A 109 27.33 2.20 -30.83
N ALA A 110 26.53 3.23 -31.06
CA ALA A 110 26.84 4.26 -32.04
C ALA A 110 28.12 5.02 -31.68
N LEU A 111 28.30 5.37 -30.40
CA LEU A 111 29.52 6.01 -29.91
C LEU A 111 30.75 5.12 -30.11
N ASN A 112 30.69 3.86 -29.69
CA ASN A 112 31.79 2.91 -29.83
C ASN A 112 32.15 2.68 -31.30
N SER A 113 31.15 2.51 -32.16
CA SER A 113 31.37 2.38 -33.61
C SER A 113 32.00 3.64 -34.22
N ALA A 114 31.51 4.83 -33.83
CA ALA A 114 32.06 6.09 -34.32
C ALA A 114 33.50 6.31 -33.84
N ALA A 115 33.80 5.99 -32.58
CA ALA A 115 35.14 6.04 -32.02
C ALA A 115 36.06 5.06 -32.77
N GLU A 116 35.66 3.81 -32.95
CA GLU A 116 36.48 2.82 -33.66
C GLU A 116 36.74 3.23 -35.11
N THR A 117 35.72 3.73 -35.81
CA THR A 117 35.86 4.20 -37.19
C THR A 117 36.77 5.42 -37.28
N LEU A 118 36.76 6.32 -36.29
CA LEU A 118 37.61 7.51 -36.28
C LEU A 118 39.10 7.17 -36.20
N LYS A 119 39.48 5.99 -35.70
CA LYS A 119 40.89 5.59 -35.64
C LYS A 119 41.55 5.54 -37.02
N SER A 120 40.81 5.19 -38.06
CA SER A 120 41.36 4.83 -39.37
C SER A 120 40.73 5.57 -40.57
N ASN A 121 39.53 6.15 -40.42
CA ASN A 121 38.86 6.85 -41.51
C ASN A 121 39.51 8.21 -41.86
N ASP A 122 39.02 8.85 -42.93
CA ASP A 122 39.57 10.13 -43.40
C ASP A 122 39.40 11.27 -42.39
N ALA A 123 38.31 11.26 -41.60
CA ALA A 123 38.15 12.21 -40.50
C ALA A 123 39.23 12.03 -39.42
N GLY A 124 39.61 10.78 -39.14
CA GLY A 124 40.70 10.42 -38.26
C GLY A 124 42.05 10.89 -38.77
N LYS A 125 42.31 10.70 -40.07
CA LYS A 125 43.52 11.21 -40.72
C LYS A 125 43.62 12.74 -40.64
N LEU A 126 42.50 13.47 -40.77
CA LEU A 126 42.48 14.91 -40.56
C LEU A 126 42.88 15.29 -39.12
N VAL A 127 42.31 14.61 -38.12
CA VAL A 127 42.67 14.80 -36.70
C VAL A 127 44.17 14.49 -36.48
N ALA A 128 44.69 13.45 -37.11
CA ALA A 128 46.06 12.95 -36.95
C ALA A 128 47.15 13.96 -37.36
N VAL A 129 46.83 14.95 -38.21
CA VAL A 129 47.80 15.96 -38.67
C VAL A 129 48.07 17.02 -37.60
N TYR A 130 47.20 17.18 -36.60
CA TYR A 130 47.34 18.21 -35.56
C TYR A 130 47.79 17.60 -34.22
N PRO A 131 49.01 17.89 -33.74
CA PRO A 131 49.56 17.28 -32.53
C PRO A 131 48.71 17.50 -31.26
N ASP A 132 48.09 18.68 -31.13
CA ASP A 132 47.20 19.01 -30.02
C ASP A 132 45.91 18.21 -30.07
N LEU A 133 45.31 18.01 -31.25
CA LEU A 133 44.13 17.17 -31.41
C LEU A 133 44.46 15.68 -31.20
N VAL A 134 45.66 15.23 -31.57
CA VAL A 134 46.14 13.87 -31.26
C VAL A 134 46.25 13.65 -29.76
N ALA A 135 46.76 14.63 -29.00
CA ALA A 135 46.81 14.56 -27.54
C ALA A 135 45.41 14.52 -26.92
N GLN A 136 44.47 15.33 -27.42
CA GLN A 136 43.07 15.30 -26.98
C GLN A 136 42.39 13.97 -27.33
N ALA A 137 42.61 13.44 -28.53
CA ALA A 137 42.08 12.14 -28.96
C ALA A 137 42.64 11.01 -28.10
N ARG A 138 43.92 11.03 -27.73
CA ARG A 138 44.50 10.07 -26.79
C ARG A 138 43.76 10.10 -25.45
N ARG A 139 43.54 11.28 -24.88
CA ARG A 139 42.77 11.43 -23.63
C ARG A 139 41.34 10.90 -23.78
N PHE A 140 40.70 11.16 -24.92
CA PHE A 140 39.38 10.60 -25.22
C PHE A 140 39.38 9.07 -25.13
N TYR A 141 40.30 8.38 -25.81
CA TYR A 141 40.35 6.91 -25.80
C TYR A 141 40.83 6.31 -24.47
N GLN A 142 41.69 7.01 -23.71
CA GLN A 142 42.26 6.49 -22.47
C GLN A 142 41.40 6.80 -21.23
N THR A 143 40.57 7.85 -21.28
CA THR A 143 39.88 8.35 -20.09
C THR A 143 38.38 8.53 -20.33
N GLU A 144 37.99 9.25 -21.38
CA GLU A 144 36.58 9.63 -21.57
C GLU A 144 35.73 8.46 -22.08
N LEU A 145 36.22 7.71 -23.08
CA LEU A 145 35.51 6.57 -23.65
C LEU A 145 35.38 5.40 -22.65
N PRO A 146 36.43 4.98 -21.91
CA PRO A 146 36.30 3.94 -20.89
C PRO A 146 35.44 4.33 -19.70
N ALA A 147 35.18 5.63 -19.48
CA ALA A 147 34.30 6.06 -18.41
C ALA A 147 32.82 5.77 -18.73
N VAL A 148 32.43 5.62 -20.00
CA VAL A 148 31.05 5.29 -20.38
C VAL A 148 30.72 3.85 -19.96
N SER A 149 29.48 3.61 -19.51
CA SER A 149 29.00 2.26 -19.21
C SER A 149 29.23 1.28 -20.37
N ALA A 150 29.70 0.07 -20.04
CA ALA A 150 29.93 -0.97 -21.03
C ALA A 150 28.61 -1.46 -21.66
N ASP A 151 28.66 -1.87 -22.93
CA ASP A 151 27.51 -2.45 -23.64
C ASP A 151 26.89 -3.62 -22.86
N THR A 152 27.75 -4.48 -22.28
CA THR A 152 27.37 -5.65 -21.49
C THR A 152 26.57 -5.30 -20.24
N ASP A 153 26.86 -4.17 -19.59
CA ASP A 153 26.18 -3.75 -18.38
C ASP A 153 24.78 -3.24 -18.71
N VAL A 154 24.64 -2.48 -19.81
CA VAL A 154 23.36 -2.02 -20.32
C VAL A 154 22.49 -3.19 -20.76
N VAL A 155 23.07 -4.16 -21.48
CA VAL A 155 22.37 -5.40 -21.90
C VAL A 155 21.88 -6.19 -20.70
N THR A 156 22.74 -6.42 -19.70
CA THR A 156 22.38 -7.16 -18.48
C THR A 156 21.18 -6.54 -17.77
N LYS A 157 21.18 -5.21 -17.64
CA LYS A 157 20.05 -4.47 -17.04
C LYS A 157 18.79 -4.56 -17.91
N LEU A 158 18.92 -4.45 -19.22
CA LEU A 158 17.78 -4.58 -20.15
C LEU A 158 17.14 -5.96 -20.09
N GLU A 159 17.95 -7.02 -20.04
CA GLU A 159 17.47 -8.38 -19.87
C GLU A 159 16.76 -8.58 -18.52
N SER A 160 17.31 -8.02 -17.44
CA SER A 160 16.66 -8.05 -16.12
C SER A 160 15.28 -7.40 -16.15
N ILE A 161 15.13 -6.22 -16.77
CA ILE A 161 13.84 -5.54 -16.89
C ILE A 161 12.86 -6.31 -17.79
N ARG A 162 13.34 -6.89 -18.89
CA ARG A 162 12.49 -7.73 -19.77
C ARG A 162 11.99 -8.99 -19.08
N ARG A 163 12.78 -9.58 -18.17
CA ARG A 163 12.33 -10.71 -17.34
C ARG A 163 11.21 -10.30 -16.39
N ILE A 164 11.29 -9.09 -15.80
CA ILE A 164 10.20 -8.54 -14.98
C ILE A 164 8.94 -8.37 -15.82
N GLU A 165 9.06 -7.77 -17.02
CA GLU A 165 7.91 -7.60 -17.92
C GLU A 165 7.28 -8.94 -18.31
N LEU A 166 8.09 -9.95 -18.67
CA LEU A 166 7.62 -11.28 -19.01
C LEU A 166 6.90 -11.95 -17.83
N GLN A 167 7.49 -11.91 -16.63
CA GLN A 167 6.91 -12.49 -15.43
C GLN A 167 5.54 -11.90 -15.10
N VAL A 168 5.38 -10.57 -15.22
CA VAL A 168 4.11 -9.91 -14.93
C VAL A 168 3.11 -10.13 -16.07
N ALA A 169 3.57 -10.15 -17.33
CA ALA A 169 2.72 -10.42 -18.49
C ALA A 169 2.11 -11.84 -18.46
N GLU A 170 2.87 -12.85 -18.02
CA GLU A 170 2.38 -14.22 -17.86
C GLU A 170 1.32 -14.35 -16.76
N ALA A 171 1.32 -13.43 -15.78
CA ALA A 171 0.38 -13.41 -14.67
C ALA A 171 -0.88 -12.57 -14.95
N VAL A 172 -1.00 -11.96 -16.13
CA VAL A 172 -2.16 -11.13 -16.50
C VAL A 172 -3.45 -11.95 -16.43
N GLY A 173 -4.46 -11.38 -15.77
CA GLY A 173 -5.76 -12.04 -15.58
C GLY A 173 -5.82 -13.00 -14.40
N THR A 174 -4.73 -13.15 -13.64
CA THR A 174 -4.70 -13.88 -12.36
C THR A 174 -4.77 -12.92 -11.18
N THR A 175 -4.97 -13.44 -9.96
CA THR A 175 -4.91 -12.69 -8.70
C THR A 175 -3.49 -12.49 -8.19
N PHE A 176 -2.47 -12.76 -9.00
CA PHE A 176 -1.07 -12.54 -8.65
C PHE A 176 -0.79 -11.05 -8.43
N GLU A 177 -0.26 -10.71 -7.27
CA GLU A 177 0.19 -9.35 -6.96
C GLU A 177 1.72 -9.29 -7.07
N PRO A 178 2.29 -8.53 -8.03
CA PRO A 178 3.72 -8.30 -8.10
C PRO A 178 4.26 -7.71 -6.79
N GLY A 179 5.43 -8.18 -6.36
CA GLY A 179 6.14 -7.60 -5.23
C GLY A 179 6.57 -6.16 -5.53
N ALA A 180 6.62 -5.32 -4.48
CA ALA A 180 7.04 -3.92 -4.60
C ALA A 180 8.49 -3.78 -5.10
N ASP A 181 9.32 -4.81 -4.88
CA ASP A 181 10.69 -4.93 -5.35
C ASP A 181 10.81 -4.90 -6.88
N LEU A 182 9.86 -5.50 -7.61
CA LEU A 182 9.84 -5.50 -9.07
C LEU A 182 9.65 -4.08 -9.60
N ARG A 183 8.70 -3.33 -9.01
CA ARG A 183 8.46 -1.92 -9.34
C ARG A 183 9.69 -1.06 -9.07
N VAL A 184 10.27 -1.20 -7.87
CA VAL A 184 11.44 -0.43 -7.44
C VAL A 184 12.66 -0.75 -8.31
N THR A 185 12.85 -2.00 -8.71
CA THR A 185 13.94 -2.41 -9.60
C THR A 185 13.81 -1.75 -10.98
N ALA A 186 12.60 -1.75 -11.56
CA ALA A 186 12.35 -1.07 -12.83
C ALA A 186 12.60 0.44 -12.72
N GLN A 187 12.08 1.09 -11.68
CA GLN A 187 12.26 2.52 -11.44
C GLN A 187 13.74 2.89 -11.24
N ASN A 188 14.47 2.18 -10.38
CA ASN A 188 15.89 2.44 -10.12
C ASN A 188 16.74 2.24 -11.37
N THR A 189 16.38 1.27 -12.22
CA THR A 189 17.08 1.03 -13.47
C THR A 189 16.86 2.17 -14.48
N ALA A 190 15.64 2.68 -14.59
CA ALA A 190 15.36 3.87 -15.39
C ALA A 190 16.13 5.10 -14.87
N LEU A 191 16.14 5.32 -13.56
CA LEU A 191 16.87 6.42 -12.92
C LEU A 191 18.39 6.31 -13.11
N TRP A 192 18.93 5.09 -13.14
CA TRP A 192 20.34 4.85 -13.45
C TRP A 192 20.69 5.14 -14.92
N ALA A 193 19.78 4.81 -15.85
CA ALA A 193 20.06 4.95 -17.28
C ALA A 193 20.13 6.41 -17.74
N GLU A 194 19.43 7.33 -17.07
CA GLU A 194 19.40 8.75 -17.43
C GLU A 194 20.76 9.46 -17.32
N PRO A 195 21.49 9.43 -16.18
CA PRO A 195 22.82 10.02 -16.10
C PRO A 195 23.83 9.35 -17.03
N GLU A 196 23.72 8.04 -17.27
CA GLU A 196 24.57 7.33 -18.22
C GLU A 196 24.35 7.82 -19.65
N ARG A 197 23.09 8.08 -20.03
CA ARG A 197 22.78 8.66 -21.33
C ARG A 197 23.34 10.08 -21.49
N GLN A 198 23.27 10.89 -20.44
CA GLN A 198 23.90 12.21 -20.44
C GLN A 198 25.42 12.10 -20.61
N LYS A 199 26.06 11.15 -19.94
CA LYS A 199 27.49 10.86 -20.10
C LYS A 199 27.85 10.45 -21.52
N VAL A 200 27.10 9.54 -22.13
CA VAL A 200 27.28 9.15 -23.54
C VAL A 200 27.16 10.37 -24.47
N SER A 201 26.16 11.23 -24.23
CA SER A 201 25.96 12.45 -25.01
C SER A 201 27.15 13.42 -24.88
N GLN A 202 27.67 13.61 -23.67
CA GLN A 202 28.85 14.44 -23.42
C GLN A 202 30.08 13.88 -24.15
N VAL A 203 30.35 12.59 -24.02
CA VAL A 203 31.50 11.93 -24.68
C VAL A 203 31.35 11.97 -26.21
N ARG A 204 30.14 11.82 -26.73
CA ARG A 204 29.84 12.01 -28.16
C ARG A 204 30.08 13.45 -28.62
N SER A 205 29.80 14.44 -27.79
CA SER A 205 30.08 15.85 -28.07
C SER A 205 31.59 16.10 -28.19
N ILE A 206 32.40 15.50 -27.31
CA ILE A 206 33.88 15.56 -27.37
C ILE A 206 34.40 14.92 -28.66
N LEU A 207 33.89 13.74 -29.02
CA LEU A 207 34.26 13.10 -30.29
C LEU A 207 33.90 14.00 -31.49
N GLY A 208 32.71 14.62 -31.45
CA GLY A 208 32.27 15.57 -32.46
C GLY A 208 33.10 16.85 -32.51
N SER A 209 33.59 17.36 -31.38
CA SER A 209 34.44 18.56 -31.34
C SER A 209 35.80 18.29 -31.96
N LEU A 210 36.42 17.13 -31.72
CA LEU A 210 37.66 16.72 -32.37
C LEU A 210 37.55 16.77 -33.91
N ILE A 211 36.47 16.20 -34.45
CA ILE A 211 36.21 16.16 -35.89
C ILE A 211 35.89 17.55 -36.45
N ARG A 212 35.16 18.39 -35.70
CA ARG A 212 34.87 19.77 -36.16
C ARG A 212 36.12 20.63 -36.14
N GLU A 213 36.91 20.55 -35.08
CA GLU A 213 38.12 21.35 -34.93
C GLU A 213 39.18 20.99 -35.97
N SER A 214 39.31 19.71 -36.32
CA SER A 214 40.22 19.28 -37.41
C SER A 214 39.84 19.83 -38.78
N LYS A 215 38.57 20.18 -39.02
CA LYS A 215 38.11 20.81 -40.27
C LYS A 215 38.34 22.31 -40.30
N VAL A 216 38.44 22.95 -39.14
CA VAL A 216 38.62 24.42 -39.02
C VAL A 216 40.09 24.78 -39.01
N LYS A 217 40.95 23.96 -38.39
CA LYS A 217 42.39 24.23 -38.36
C LYS A 217 42.96 24.17 -39.77
N VAL A 218 43.88 25.07 -40.10
CA VAL A 218 44.55 25.10 -41.40
C VAL A 218 45.80 24.22 -41.34
N THR A 219 45.92 23.25 -42.25
CA THR A 219 47.16 22.47 -42.42
C THR A 219 48.12 23.19 -43.37
N GLY A 220 49.42 22.91 -43.24
CA GLY A 220 50.44 23.33 -44.21
C GLY A 220 50.45 22.51 -45.52
N GLY A 221 49.59 21.49 -45.65
CA GLY A 221 49.50 20.62 -46.83
C GLY A 221 48.26 19.71 -46.81
N PRO A 222 47.83 19.19 -47.98
CA PRO A 222 46.63 18.37 -48.08
C PRO A 222 46.77 17.02 -47.36
N VAL A 223 45.68 16.52 -46.76
CA VAL A 223 45.62 15.13 -46.28
C VAL A 223 45.59 14.20 -47.48
N THR A 224 46.55 13.29 -47.56
CA THR A 224 46.70 12.34 -48.67
C THR A 224 46.48 10.91 -48.18
N ALA A 225 46.43 9.96 -49.11
CA ALA A 225 46.39 8.54 -48.77
C ALA A 225 47.58 8.09 -47.90
N ALA A 226 48.71 8.81 -47.93
CA ALA A 226 49.90 8.53 -47.13
C ALA A 226 49.89 9.19 -45.73
N SER A 227 48.89 10.01 -45.41
CA SER A 227 48.76 10.63 -44.09
C SER A 227 48.54 9.56 -43.00
N PRO A 228 49.16 9.70 -41.81
CA PRO A 228 49.01 8.72 -40.74
C PRO A 228 47.55 8.63 -40.29
N THR A 229 47.13 7.42 -39.88
CA THR A 229 45.86 7.23 -39.19
C THR A 229 45.93 7.85 -37.79
N LEU A 230 44.77 8.11 -37.18
CA LEU A 230 44.72 8.66 -35.82
C LEU A 230 45.35 7.71 -34.81
N GLU A 231 45.11 6.41 -34.96
CA GLU A 231 45.72 5.38 -34.12
C GLU A 231 47.26 5.40 -34.22
N GLU A 232 47.78 5.50 -35.45
CA GLU A 232 49.23 5.59 -35.68
C GLU A 232 49.83 6.86 -35.04
N ALA A 233 49.13 8.00 -35.17
CA ALA A 233 49.58 9.25 -34.56
C ALA A 233 49.57 9.20 -33.02
N ILE A 234 48.53 8.61 -32.41
CA ILE A 234 48.46 8.39 -30.95
C ILE A 234 49.59 7.46 -30.49
N ARG A 235 49.87 6.39 -31.24
CA ARG A 235 50.98 5.47 -30.96
C ARG A 235 52.32 6.18 -31.00
N ARG A 236 52.61 6.92 -32.07
CA ARG A 236 53.84 7.72 -32.22
C ARG A 236 54.00 8.74 -31.10
N LEU A 237 52.91 9.42 -30.71
CA LEU A 237 52.93 10.35 -29.58
C LEU A 237 53.37 9.62 -28.30
N THR A 238 52.77 8.46 -28.01
CA THR A 238 53.08 7.66 -26.82
C THR A 238 54.53 7.16 -26.81
N GLU A 239 55.04 6.71 -27.95
CA GLU A 239 56.43 6.29 -28.13
C GLU A 239 57.41 7.47 -27.95
N SER A 240 57.09 8.63 -28.54
CA SER A 240 57.93 9.84 -28.44
C SER A 240 58.01 10.37 -27.01
N GLU A 241 56.90 10.36 -26.26
CA GLU A 241 56.87 10.75 -24.85
C GLU A 241 57.66 9.77 -23.99
N SER A 242 57.53 8.47 -24.25
CA SER A 242 58.28 7.42 -23.53
C SER A 242 59.78 7.54 -23.78
N ALA A 243 60.20 7.77 -25.03
CA ALA A 243 61.59 8.01 -25.38
C ALA A 243 62.14 9.30 -24.74
N THR A 244 61.33 10.36 -24.68
CA THR A 244 61.71 11.63 -24.02
C THR A 244 61.88 11.43 -22.52
N ARG A 245 60.96 10.70 -21.86
CA ARG A 245 61.09 10.33 -20.45
C ARG A 245 62.34 9.49 -20.20
N GLN A 246 62.63 8.52 -21.06
CA GLN A 246 63.82 7.69 -20.93
C GLN A 246 65.11 8.52 -21.07
N LYS A 247 65.15 9.45 -22.04
CA LYS A 247 66.27 10.39 -22.19
C LYS A 247 66.43 11.27 -20.96
N LEU A 248 65.33 11.79 -20.40
CA LEU A 248 65.36 12.60 -19.18
C LEU A 248 65.84 11.79 -17.97
N ILE A 249 65.44 10.53 -17.83
CA ILE A 249 65.92 9.64 -16.75
C ILE A 249 67.42 9.37 -16.90
N VAL A 250 67.88 9.06 -18.11
CA VAL A 250 69.31 8.85 -18.39
C VAL A 250 70.11 10.12 -18.15
N GLN A 251 69.62 11.27 -18.62
CA GLN A 251 70.25 12.57 -18.42
C GLN A 251 70.32 12.96 -16.93
N LYS A 252 69.20 12.85 -16.20
CA LYS A 252 69.19 13.07 -14.75
C LYS A 252 70.07 12.07 -14.01
N SER A 253 70.17 10.83 -14.50
CA SER A 253 71.08 9.83 -13.92
C SER A 253 72.55 10.13 -14.23
N SER A 254 72.88 10.74 -15.37
CA SER A 254 74.24 11.17 -15.70
C SER A 254 74.64 12.46 -15.01
N GLU A 255 73.72 13.42 -14.87
CA GLU A 255 73.88 14.64 -14.07
C GLU A 255 74.08 14.27 -12.60
N ALA A 256 73.29 13.33 -12.07
CA ALA A 256 73.48 12.76 -10.73
C ALA A 256 74.81 11.99 -10.56
N LYS A 257 75.45 11.54 -11.65
CA LYS A 257 76.80 10.94 -11.61
C LYS A 257 77.93 11.97 -11.69
N THR A 258 77.67 13.17 -12.20
CA THR A 258 78.67 14.23 -12.35
C THR A 258 78.67 15.25 -11.20
N GLU A 259 77.57 15.37 -10.47
CA GLU A 259 77.53 16.02 -9.14
C GLU A 259 77.96 15.07 -8.00
N GLY A 260 78.39 13.87 -8.35
CA GLY A 260 78.76 12.79 -7.44
C GLY A 260 80.24 12.73 -7.08
N ASP A 261 80.91 13.87 -6.86
CA ASP A 261 82.16 13.89 -6.10
C ASP A 261 81.93 14.49 -4.70
N VAL A 262 82.09 13.61 -3.72
CA VAL A 262 82.24 13.82 -2.27
C VAL A 262 80.94 14.00 -1.46
N THR A 263 80.28 12.86 -1.19
CA THR A 263 79.65 12.44 0.09
C THR A 263 78.55 13.30 0.77
N LEU A 264 78.22 14.51 0.28
CA LEU A 264 77.12 15.34 0.79
C LEU A 264 75.81 15.15 0.00
N ALA A 265 75.88 14.87 -1.31
CA ALA A 265 74.70 14.73 -2.17
C ALA A 265 73.86 13.47 -1.88
N GLN A 266 74.45 12.38 -1.38
CA GLN A 266 73.66 11.19 -0.98
C GLN A 266 72.83 11.44 0.28
N ALA A 267 73.28 12.34 1.18
CA ALA A 267 72.48 12.75 2.34
C ALA A 267 71.37 13.72 1.93
N GLU A 268 71.66 14.64 1.02
CA GLU A 268 70.71 15.69 0.59
C GLU A 268 69.67 15.16 -0.43
N ALA A 269 70.06 14.29 -1.37
CA ALA A 269 69.13 13.60 -2.25
C ALA A 269 68.21 12.62 -1.50
N LYS A 270 68.73 11.96 -0.46
CA LYS A 270 67.92 11.13 0.44
C LYS A 270 66.95 12.00 1.25
N ARG A 271 67.39 13.16 1.73
CA ARG A 271 66.54 14.14 2.42
C ARG A 271 65.46 14.71 1.51
N VAL A 272 65.77 15.05 0.25
CA VAL A 272 64.79 15.53 -0.75
C VAL A 272 63.83 14.43 -1.16
N LEU A 273 64.27 13.18 -1.30
CA LEU A 273 63.40 12.03 -1.56
C LEU A 273 62.49 11.72 -0.37
N ASP A 274 63.01 11.78 0.86
CA ASP A 274 62.23 11.56 2.08
C ASP A 274 61.22 12.70 2.29
N GLN A 275 61.60 13.94 1.97
CA GLN A 275 60.72 15.10 2.02
C GLN A 275 59.65 15.03 0.92
N ALA A 276 60.00 14.68 -0.32
CA ALA A 276 59.04 14.47 -1.41
C ALA A 276 58.10 13.28 -1.15
N LYS A 277 58.58 12.21 -0.50
CA LYS A 277 57.72 11.11 -0.03
C LYS A 277 56.78 11.56 1.08
N ALA A 278 57.25 12.35 2.03
CA ALA A 278 56.42 12.89 3.10
C ALA A 278 55.35 13.86 2.56
N GLU A 279 55.70 14.65 1.54
CA GLU A 279 54.79 15.59 0.88
C GLU A 279 53.77 14.85 -0.01
N ALA A 280 54.21 13.84 -0.78
CA ALA A 280 53.31 12.96 -1.52
C ALA A 280 52.38 12.19 -0.59
N GLN A 281 52.88 11.72 0.56
CA GLN A 281 52.06 11.06 1.57
C GLN A 281 51.04 12.03 2.18
N ARG A 282 51.44 13.26 2.52
CA ARG A 282 50.51 14.31 2.97
C ARG A 282 49.41 14.61 1.95
N VAL A 283 49.75 14.71 0.67
CA VAL A 283 48.75 14.94 -0.39
C VAL A 283 47.80 13.75 -0.52
N ILE A 284 48.30 12.51 -0.37
CA ILE A 284 47.46 11.30 -0.34
C ILE A 284 46.55 11.30 0.89
N ASP A 285 47.08 11.65 2.06
CA ASP A 285 46.34 11.71 3.31
C ASP A 285 45.25 12.80 3.27
N GLU A 286 45.56 13.97 2.72
CA GLU A 286 44.63 15.10 2.53
C GLU A 286 43.55 14.74 1.50
N ALA A 287 43.91 14.06 0.39
CA ALA A 287 42.94 13.55 -0.56
C ALA A 287 42.01 12.48 0.05
N ASN A 288 42.56 11.62 0.91
CA ASN A 288 41.78 10.62 1.65
C ASN A 288 40.85 11.27 2.68
N GLU A 289 41.30 12.33 3.37
CA GLU A 289 40.45 13.11 4.28
C GLU A 289 39.33 13.84 3.54
N ILE A 290 39.61 14.46 2.40
CA ILE A 290 38.59 15.10 1.56
C ILE A 290 37.56 14.07 1.08
N LYS A 291 38.02 12.89 0.65
CA LYS A 291 37.12 11.80 0.24
C LYS A 291 36.28 11.28 1.40
N ALA A 292 36.88 11.07 2.57
CA ALA A 292 36.18 10.66 3.77
C ALA A 292 35.16 11.72 4.23
N GLN A 293 35.49 13.01 4.10
CA GLN A 293 34.59 14.11 4.39
C GLN A 293 33.41 14.14 3.41
N ALA A 294 33.67 14.00 2.11
CA ALA A 294 32.63 13.93 1.09
C ALA A 294 31.69 12.72 1.30
N GLU A 295 32.23 11.57 1.73
CA GLU A 295 31.44 10.39 2.08
C GLU A 295 30.59 10.62 3.35
N ARG A 296 31.13 11.30 4.36
CA ARG A 296 30.36 11.71 5.56
C ARG A 296 29.22 12.64 5.19
N ASP A 297 29.49 13.65 4.35
CA ASP A 297 28.49 14.62 3.91
C ASP A 297 27.43 13.98 2.99
N ALA A 298 27.81 13.01 2.17
CA ALA A 298 26.87 12.23 1.37
C ALA A 298 25.95 11.37 2.25
N LYS A 299 26.50 10.71 3.28
CA LYS A 299 25.72 9.94 4.26
C LYS A 299 24.77 10.85 5.06
N LEU A 300 25.21 12.04 5.45
CA LEU A 300 24.37 13.03 6.13
C LEU A 300 23.22 13.51 5.24
N ARG A 301 23.50 13.83 3.98
CA ARG A 301 22.45 14.19 3.00
C ARG A 301 21.47 13.05 2.77
N GLN A 302 21.95 11.81 2.68
CA GLN A 302 21.08 10.64 2.54
C GLN A 302 20.20 10.42 3.79
N ALA A 303 20.76 10.62 4.99
CA ALA A 303 20.00 10.52 6.24
C ALA A 303 18.95 11.63 6.34
N GLN A 304 19.26 12.86 5.94
CA GLN A 304 18.31 13.97 5.88
C GLN A 304 17.20 13.72 4.86
N ALA A 305 17.53 13.23 3.66
CA ALA A 305 16.52 12.87 2.67
C ALA A 305 15.54 11.81 3.21
N LYS A 306 16.06 10.75 3.84
CA LYS A 306 15.21 9.73 4.49
C LYS A 306 14.34 10.29 5.61
N LEU A 307 14.85 11.25 6.39
CA LEU A 307 14.07 11.90 7.44
C LEU A 307 12.90 12.71 6.85
N GLU A 308 13.14 13.44 5.76
CA GLU A 308 12.09 14.20 5.08
C GLU A 308 11.07 13.29 4.37
N ASP A 309 11.51 12.17 3.81
CA ASP A 309 10.60 11.15 3.24
C ASP A 309 9.67 10.59 4.32
N VAL A 310 10.22 10.21 5.49
CA VAL A 310 9.41 9.71 6.62
C VAL A 310 8.46 10.78 7.15
N LYS A 311 8.89 12.04 7.28
CA LYS A 311 7.99 13.14 7.66
C LYS A 311 6.85 13.31 6.66
N THR A 312 7.13 13.19 5.37
CA THR A 312 6.13 13.28 4.31
C THR A 312 5.14 12.12 4.39
N GLU A 313 5.61 10.89 4.61
CA GLU A 313 4.75 9.71 4.81
C GLU A 313 3.84 9.86 6.04
N VAL A 314 4.37 10.37 7.15
CA VAL A 314 3.58 10.65 8.36
C VAL A 314 2.53 11.72 8.07
N ALA A 315 2.89 12.81 7.40
CA ALA A 315 1.92 13.86 7.04
C ALA A 315 0.82 13.32 6.12
N VAL A 316 1.15 12.49 5.11
CA VAL A 316 0.17 11.84 4.24
C VAL A 316 -0.75 10.95 5.06
N ARG A 317 -0.21 10.11 5.95
CA ARG A 317 -1.02 9.26 6.82
C ARG A 317 -1.95 10.06 7.72
N ASP A 318 -1.46 11.13 8.35
CA ASP A 318 -2.27 12.00 9.20
C ASP A 318 -3.41 12.65 8.42
N THR A 319 -3.16 13.08 7.17
CA THR A 319 -4.23 13.64 6.31
C THR A 319 -5.29 12.60 5.93
N LEU A 320 -4.89 11.34 5.69
CA LEU A 320 -5.83 10.24 5.40
C LEU A 320 -6.64 9.84 6.63
N ASP A 321 -5.99 9.79 7.79
CA ASP A 321 -6.64 9.49 9.07
C ASP A 321 -7.64 10.60 9.43
N GLU A 322 -7.29 11.88 9.22
CA GLU A 322 -8.21 13.01 9.43
C GLU A 322 -9.36 13.00 8.42
N ALA A 323 -9.13 12.69 7.14
CA ALA A 323 -10.20 12.55 6.14
C ALA A 323 -11.17 11.41 6.50
N THR A 324 -10.65 10.31 7.04
CA THR A 324 -11.47 9.18 7.52
C THR A 324 -12.27 9.58 8.77
N ARG A 325 -11.64 10.25 9.74
CA ARG A 325 -12.33 10.79 10.93
C ARG A 325 -13.41 11.80 10.55
N ALA A 326 -13.16 12.68 9.58
CA ALA A 326 -14.15 13.64 9.10
C ALA A 326 -15.40 12.94 8.52
N LYS A 327 -15.21 11.89 7.71
CA LYS A 327 -16.32 11.07 7.19
C LYS A 327 -17.08 10.37 8.32
N LEU A 328 -16.38 9.84 9.31
CA LEU A 328 -16.99 9.21 10.48
C LEU A 328 -17.76 10.22 11.34
N ARG A 329 -17.25 11.45 11.52
CA ARG A 329 -17.96 12.55 12.20
C ARG A 329 -19.23 12.93 11.45
N GLN A 330 -19.17 13.03 10.11
CA GLN A 330 -20.35 13.29 9.28
C GLN A 330 -21.40 12.19 9.47
N ARG A 331 -20.97 10.92 9.45
CA ARG A 331 -21.86 9.78 9.70
C ARG A 331 -22.42 9.77 11.13
N ALA A 332 -21.62 10.12 12.13
CA ALA A 332 -22.05 10.23 13.53
C ALA A 332 -23.03 11.38 13.77
N ALA A 333 -22.94 12.44 12.96
CA ALA A 333 -23.86 13.58 12.98
C ALA A 333 -25.17 13.31 12.21
N ASP A 334 -25.26 12.23 11.43
CA ASP A 334 -26.49 11.85 10.73
C ASP A 334 -27.62 11.59 11.76
N PRO A 335 -28.77 12.27 11.65
CA PRO A 335 -29.91 12.09 12.55
C PRO A 335 -30.37 10.63 12.66
N SER A 336 -30.28 9.84 11.58
CA SER A 336 -30.63 8.43 11.59
C SER A 336 -29.69 7.63 12.49
N VAL A 337 -28.38 7.88 12.40
CA VAL A 337 -27.36 7.24 13.25
C VAL A 337 -27.52 7.69 14.70
N GLN A 338 -27.80 8.96 14.95
CA GLN A 338 -28.06 9.45 16.30
C GLN A 338 -29.31 8.82 16.93
N ALA A 339 -30.38 8.65 16.15
CA ALA A 339 -31.58 7.94 16.61
C ALA A 339 -31.28 6.47 16.93
N MET A 340 -30.50 5.79 16.08
CA MET A 340 -30.07 4.41 16.32
C MET A 340 -29.24 4.28 17.60
N LEU A 341 -28.39 5.24 17.92
CA LEU A 341 -27.49 5.19 19.09
C LEU A 341 -28.01 5.98 20.30
N ALA A 342 -29.22 6.55 20.22
CA ALA A 342 -29.81 7.39 21.25
C ALA A 342 -29.76 6.81 22.69
N PRO A 343 -29.94 5.49 22.93
CA PRO A 343 -29.82 4.91 24.26
C PRO A 343 -28.43 5.01 24.90
N LEU A 344 -27.41 5.33 24.10
CA LEU A 344 -26.00 5.39 24.49
C LEU A 344 -25.50 6.84 24.49
N ILE A 345 -25.83 7.61 23.45
CA ILE A 345 -25.28 8.96 23.26
C ILE A 345 -26.07 10.07 23.96
N THR A 346 -27.33 9.82 24.33
CA THR A 346 -28.12 10.82 25.07
C THR A 346 -27.58 10.93 26.49
N PRO A 347 -27.36 12.13 27.04
CA PRO A 347 -26.99 12.25 28.45
C PRO A 347 -28.06 11.64 29.37
N GLY A 348 -27.65 11.02 30.47
CA GLY A 348 -28.55 10.38 31.43
C GLY A 348 -27.84 10.08 32.75
N TYR A 349 -28.57 9.53 33.71
CA TYR A 349 -28.07 9.22 35.05
C TYR A 349 -27.56 7.79 35.17
N TRP A 350 -27.99 6.85 34.34
CA TRP A 350 -27.56 5.45 34.49
C TRP A 350 -26.30 5.14 33.67
N THR A 351 -25.34 4.44 34.27
CA THR A 351 -24.10 3.97 33.63
C THR A 351 -24.01 2.45 33.76
N PRO A 352 -23.70 1.70 32.69
CA PRO A 352 -23.49 0.26 32.80
C PRO A 352 -22.24 -0.06 33.64
N ALA A 353 -22.24 -1.23 34.28
CA ALA A 353 -21.07 -1.72 35.02
C ALA A 353 -20.92 -3.22 34.76
N ALA A 354 -19.69 -3.64 34.45
CA ALA A 354 -19.40 -4.99 33.96
C ALA A 354 -19.88 -6.14 34.87
N ARG A 355 -20.12 -5.90 36.18
CA ARG A 355 -20.49 -6.95 37.16
C ARG A 355 -21.75 -6.70 37.97
N SER A 356 -22.36 -5.52 37.94
CA SER A 356 -23.45 -5.13 38.86
C SER A 356 -24.75 -4.66 38.18
N GLY A 357 -24.85 -4.76 36.86
CA GLY A 357 -26.05 -4.33 36.13
C GLY A 357 -26.24 -2.81 36.09
N GLY A 358 -25.18 -2.05 36.37
CA GLY A 358 -25.10 -0.59 36.28
C GLY A 358 -25.41 0.17 37.57
N TYR A 359 -24.98 1.43 37.63
CA TYR A 359 -25.16 2.36 38.74
C TYR A 359 -25.78 3.68 38.26
N ARG A 360 -26.19 4.54 39.22
CA ARG A 360 -26.67 5.89 38.94
C ARG A 360 -25.62 6.92 39.31
N GLU A 361 -25.36 7.80 38.35
CA GLU A 361 -24.56 9.01 38.46
C GLU A 361 -25.36 10.12 39.15
N ILE A 362 -24.64 11.03 39.80
CA ILE A 362 -25.22 12.23 40.42
C ILE A 362 -25.63 13.24 39.36
N GLU A 363 -24.81 13.38 38.31
CA GLU A 363 -25.01 14.33 37.22
C GLU A 363 -25.39 13.62 35.92
N LYS A 364 -26.18 14.32 35.11
CA LYS A 364 -26.60 13.82 33.80
C LYS A 364 -25.43 13.94 32.82
N LYS A 365 -24.89 12.82 32.34
CA LYS A 365 -23.73 12.82 31.44
C LYS A 365 -23.83 11.79 30.30
N PRO A 366 -23.06 11.97 29.21
CA PRO A 366 -22.91 10.97 28.15
C PRO A 366 -22.48 9.62 28.73
N MET A 367 -22.83 8.51 28.06
CA MET A 367 -22.42 7.20 28.54
C MET A 367 -20.90 7.02 28.35
N PRO A 368 -20.15 6.49 29.35
CA PRO A 368 -18.73 6.22 29.19
C PRO A 368 -18.47 5.11 28.18
N PHE A 369 -17.64 5.42 27.19
CA PHE A 369 -17.21 4.45 26.18
C PHE A 369 -16.44 3.30 26.81
N SER A 370 -15.59 3.61 27.79
CA SER A 370 -14.86 2.63 28.60
C SER A 370 -15.80 1.63 29.28
N GLU A 371 -16.96 2.05 29.80
CA GLU A 371 -17.95 1.17 30.44
C GLU A 371 -18.77 0.34 29.44
N ILE A 372 -19.12 0.92 28.28
CA ILE A 372 -19.73 0.17 27.17
C ILE A 372 -18.79 -0.95 26.71
N LYS A 373 -17.50 -0.64 26.59
CA LYS A 373 -16.45 -1.61 26.23
C LYS A 373 -16.26 -2.66 27.33
N ALA A 374 -16.18 -2.26 28.60
CA ALA A 374 -15.99 -3.17 29.74
C ALA A 374 -17.17 -4.12 29.93
N ALA A 375 -18.39 -3.68 29.59
CA ALA A 375 -19.58 -4.53 29.56
C ALA A 375 -19.57 -5.55 28.40
N GLY A 376 -18.60 -5.47 27.48
CA GLY A 376 -18.45 -6.39 26.34
C GLY A 376 -19.34 -6.05 25.14
N ALA A 377 -20.05 -4.92 25.16
CA ALA A 377 -21.02 -4.56 24.12
C ALA A 377 -20.43 -4.35 22.72
N LEU A 378 -19.11 -4.17 22.63
CA LEU A 378 -18.36 -4.00 21.38
C LEU A 378 -17.84 -5.33 20.80
N ASN A 379 -18.02 -6.46 21.51
CA ASN A 379 -17.61 -7.77 21.01
C ASN A 379 -18.58 -8.22 19.92
N ARG A 380 -18.04 -8.63 18.76
CA ARG A 380 -18.83 -9.04 17.57
C ARG A 380 -19.45 -10.45 17.70
N ASP A 381 -19.70 -10.90 18.92
CA ASP A 381 -20.26 -12.20 19.23
C ASP A 381 -21.66 -12.07 19.87
N SER A 382 -22.32 -13.21 20.09
CA SER A 382 -23.66 -13.25 20.70
C SER A 382 -23.69 -12.61 22.10
N ASN A 383 -22.58 -12.69 22.85
CA ASN A 383 -22.52 -12.11 24.20
C ASN A 383 -22.41 -10.59 24.15
N GLY A 384 -21.64 -10.04 23.20
CA GLY A 384 -21.57 -8.60 22.98
C GLY A 384 -22.87 -8.00 22.49
N LEU A 385 -23.60 -8.69 21.61
CA LEU A 385 -24.96 -8.27 21.21
C LEU A 385 -25.94 -8.26 22.39
N LYS A 386 -25.93 -9.31 23.24
CA LYS A 386 -26.74 -9.35 24.47
C LYS A 386 -26.38 -8.21 25.41
N ALA A 387 -25.09 -7.96 25.61
CA ALA A 387 -24.62 -6.86 26.45
C ALA A 387 -25.10 -5.50 25.93
N LEU A 388 -24.95 -5.26 24.62
CA LEU A 388 -25.41 -4.02 23.98
C LEU A 388 -26.92 -3.81 24.14
N VAL A 389 -27.72 -4.82 23.83
CA VAL A 389 -29.19 -4.75 23.96
C VAL A 389 -29.60 -4.58 25.42
N ASN A 390 -28.92 -5.23 26.36
CA ASN A 390 -29.17 -5.06 27.79
C ASN A 390 -28.90 -3.61 28.23
N ILE A 391 -27.80 -2.99 27.77
CA ILE A 391 -27.50 -1.58 28.06
C ILE A 391 -28.57 -0.66 27.47
N ALA A 392 -28.88 -0.83 26.18
CA ALA A 392 -29.79 0.04 25.45
C ALA A 392 -31.26 -0.07 25.91
N CYS A 393 -31.66 -1.23 26.42
CA CYS A 393 -33.05 -1.49 26.80
C CYS A 393 -33.25 -1.63 28.32
N ASN A 394 -32.19 -1.45 29.13
CA ASN A 394 -32.28 -1.64 30.58
C ASN A 394 -33.43 -0.80 31.17
N GLN A 395 -34.19 -1.37 32.10
CA GLN A 395 -35.28 -0.62 32.74
C GLN A 395 -34.74 0.57 33.55
N LYS A 396 -33.54 0.43 34.14
CA LYS A 396 -32.85 1.48 34.88
C LYS A 396 -32.21 2.54 34.00
N ASN A 397 -32.00 2.25 32.71
CA ASN A 397 -31.53 3.24 31.75
C ASN A 397 -32.65 4.27 31.50
N ASP A 398 -32.36 5.52 31.80
CA ASP A 398 -33.26 6.68 31.71
C ASP A 398 -33.22 7.35 30.33
N ARG A 399 -32.41 6.82 29.40
CA ARG A 399 -32.29 7.28 28.01
C ARG A 399 -33.37 6.66 27.11
N PRO A 400 -33.56 7.15 25.87
CA PRO A 400 -34.41 6.50 24.87
C PRO A 400 -34.02 5.03 24.71
N LYS A 401 -34.99 4.15 24.43
CA LYS A 401 -34.79 2.68 24.39
C LYS A 401 -35.10 2.13 23.00
N TRP A 402 -34.48 1.01 22.65
CA TRP A 402 -34.79 0.27 21.43
C TRP A 402 -36.06 -0.56 21.58
N SER A 403 -37.22 0.08 21.46
CA SER A 403 -38.54 -0.57 21.54
C SER A 403 -38.83 -1.54 20.39
N ASP A 404 -38.11 -1.40 19.28
CA ASP A 404 -38.18 -2.26 18.10
C ASP A 404 -37.33 -3.54 18.22
N ILE A 405 -36.35 -3.56 19.14
CA ILE A 405 -35.54 -4.75 19.44
C ILE A 405 -36.09 -5.49 20.66
N VAL A 406 -36.48 -4.77 21.72
CA VAL A 406 -37.05 -5.37 22.93
C VAL A 406 -38.43 -4.79 23.20
N VAL A 407 -39.45 -5.63 23.09
CA VAL A 407 -40.83 -5.26 23.42
C VAL A 407 -41.03 -5.33 24.93
N ARG A 408 -41.75 -4.34 25.48
CA ARG A 408 -42.09 -4.24 26.90
C ARG A 408 -42.72 -5.55 27.40
N GLY A 409 -42.15 -6.13 28.46
CA GLY A 409 -42.64 -7.37 29.08
C GLY A 409 -41.97 -8.65 28.57
N LEU A 410 -41.10 -8.58 27.55
CA LEU A 410 -40.31 -9.72 27.09
C LEU A 410 -38.91 -9.78 27.73
N ASN A 411 -38.34 -10.98 27.78
CA ASN A 411 -36.96 -11.21 28.19
C ASN A 411 -35.99 -10.48 27.23
N PHE A 412 -34.92 -9.87 27.75
CA PHE A 412 -33.86 -9.21 26.96
C PHE A 412 -33.15 -10.13 25.97
N ASN A 413 -33.29 -11.45 26.08
CA ASN A 413 -32.76 -12.42 25.10
C ASN A 413 -33.77 -12.80 24.00
N SER A 414 -35.01 -12.31 24.06
CA SER A 414 -36.06 -12.65 23.08
C SER A 414 -35.77 -12.16 21.66
N PHE A 415 -34.90 -11.16 21.49
CA PHE A 415 -34.49 -10.69 20.16
C PHE A 415 -33.63 -11.73 19.40
N LEU A 416 -33.01 -12.69 20.10
CA LEU A 416 -32.16 -13.70 19.46
C LEU A 416 -32.94 -14.75 18.68
N VAL A 417 -34.22 -14.94 19.01
CA VAL A 417 -35.11 -15.89 18.31
C VAL A 417 -35.86 -15.25 17.14
N ASP A 418 -35.84 -13.92 17.03
CA ASP A 418 -36.44 -13.16 15.93
C ASP A 418 -35.33 -12.64 14.99
N PRO A 419 -35.21 -13.21 13.77
CA PRO A 419 -34.16 -12.83 12.83
C PRO A 419 -34.14 -11.33 12.48
N GLN A 420 -35.30 -10.67 12.45
CA GLN A 420 -35.38 -9.25 12.10
C GLN A 420 -34.81 -8.38 13.23
N ARG A 421 -35.16 -8.69 14.48
CA ARG A 421 -34.66 -7.95 15.65
C ARG A 421 -33.18 -8.19 15.89
N MET A 422 -32.71 -9.42 15.64
CA MET A 422 -31.30 -9.74 15.67
C MET A 422 -30.52 -8.94 14.63
N ALA A 423 -31.03 -8.81 13.40
CA ALA A 423 -30.40 -8.00 12.36
C ALA A 423 -30.28 -6.51 12.75
N LEU A 424 -31.34 -5.94 13.34
CA LEU A 424 -31.32 -4.55 13.86
C LEU A 424 -30.26 -4.37 14.97
N ALA A 425 -30.16 -5.33 15.91
CA ALA A 425 -29.16 -5.29 16.96
C ALA A 425 -27.72 -5.35 16.40
N VAL A 426 -27.49 -6.21 15.40
CA VAL A 426 -26.20 -6.33 14.70
C VAL A 426 -25.84 -5.05 13.95
N GLU A 427 -26.80 -4.46 13.24
CA GLU A 427 -26.59 -3.21 12.53
C GLU A 427 -26.19 -2.09 13.48
N ARG A 428 -26.93 -1.91 14.59
CA ARG A 428 -26.63 -0.89 15.60
C ARG A 428 -25.29 -1.13 16.28
N GLN A 429 -24.92 -2.39 16.56
CA GLN A 429 -23.59 -2.73 17.08
C GLN A 429 -22.49 -2.35 16.08
N LYS A 430 -22.69 -2.67 14.80
CA LYS A 430 -21.73 -2.34 13.74
C LYS A 430 -21.53 -0.84 13.64
N VAL A 431 -22.62 -0.07 13.62
CA VAL A 431 -22.58 1.40 13.59
C VAL A 431 -21.86 1.94 14.83
N LEU A 432 -22.21 1.47 16.03
CA LEU A 432 -21.54 1.88 17.26
C LEU A 432 -20.03 1.62 17.21
N ILE A 433 -19.58 0.43 16.82
CA ILE A 433 -18.16 0.10 16.72
C ILE A 433 -17.43 1.02 15.74
N GLU A 434 -18.08 1.35 14.63
CA GLU A 434 -17.51 2.19 13.59
C GLU A 434 -17.36 3.66 14.03
N VAL A 435 -18.39 4.23 14.66
CA VAL A 435 -18.40 5.67 15.01
C VAL A 435 -18.00 5.97 16.46
N ALA A 436 -17.90 4.99 17.35
CA ALA A 436 -17.61 5.24 18.77
C ALA A 436 -16.35 6.11 19.03
N PRO A 437 -15.22 5.92 18.31
CA PRO A 437 -14.04 6.78 18.51
C PRO A 437 -14.34 8.27 18.27
N VAL A 438 -15.09 8.59 17.21
CA VAL A 438 -15.46 9.98 16.91
C VAL A 438 -16.62 10.49 17.77
N LEU A 439 -17.48 9.62 18.31
CA LEU A 439 -18.51 10.01 19.28
C LEU A 439 -17.90 10.54 20.58
N VAL A 440 -16.77 9.97 21.02
CA VAL A 440 -16.00 10.48 22.17
C VAL A 440 -15.41 11.86 21.86
N GLU A 441 -14.81 12.04 20.68
CA GLU A 441 -14.29 13.34 20.22
C GLU A 441 -15.40 14.42 20.17
N MET A 442 -16.59 14.04 19.72
CA MET A 442 -17.77 14.89 19.64
C MET A 442 -18.47 15.11 21.01
N LYS A 443 -17.94 14.53 22.10
CA LYS A 443 -18.52 14.57 23.46
C LYS A 443 -19.93 13.97 23.56
N LEU A 444 -20.29 13.09 22.63
CA LEU A 444 -21.52 12.29 22.65
C LEU A 444 -21.36 10.99 23.44
N LEU A 445 -20.12 10.57 23.69
CA LEU A 445 -19.73 9.57 24.68
C LEU A 445 -18.65 10.16 25.60
N GLU A 446 -18.62 9.73 26.85
CA GLU A 446 -17.52 10.07 27.76
C GLU A 446 -16.33 9.12 27.47
N PRO A 447 -15.07 9.60 27.49
CA PRO A 447 -13.90 8.79 27.14
C PRO A 447 -13.71 7.49 27.95
#